data_AF-X0ZMZ2-F1
#
_entry.id   AF-X0ZMZ2-F1
#
_cell.length_a   1.000
_cell.length_b   1.000
_cell.length_c   1.000
_cell.angle_alpha   90.00
_cell.angle_beta   90.00
_cell.angle_gamma   90.00
#
_symmetry.space_group_name_H-M   'P 1'
#
loop_
_entity.id
_entity.type
_entity.pdbx_description
1 polymer ?
#
loop_
_entity_poly.entity_id
_entity_poly.type
_entity_poly.pdbx_seq_one_letter_code
_entity_poly.pdbx_strand_id
1 'polypeptide(L)'
;MAYIPNIEVFTLMIFLSGFIMSKKEGAIIGLLSASIFTFFNPLGPSPPPLFIYQLIHYSLTGISGGLAKNFMLNRKFFKPKEDLYVYQVMVIFGVIGGILTFLFDILSTLFGGFTVSTSIDYFIASYLFGIVFTTVHLIGNILVFIFLLPGLIQIIMKLVD
;
A
#
# COMPACT_ATOMS: atom_id res chain seq x y z
N MET A 1 -2.00 -12.91 15.54
CA MET A 1 -1.99 -11.63 16.28
C MET A 1 -2.87 -10.65 15.53
N ALA A 2 -4.16 -10.57 15.89
CA ALA A 2 -5.16 -9.76 15.19
C ALA A 2 -6.04 -9.07 16.24
N TYR A 3 -5.50 -8.03 16.89
CA TYR A 3 -6.27 -7.26 17.88
C TYR A 3 -6.44 -5.79 17.50
N ILE A 4 -5.81 -5.33 16.42
CA ILE A 4 -5.97 -3.96 15.93
C ILE A 4 -6.28 -4.05 14.43
N PRO A 5 -7.44 -3.54 13.97
CA PRO A 5 -7.71 -3.40 12.54
C PRO A 5 -6.55 -2.62 11.90
N ASN A 6 -5.81 -3.28 11.01
CA ASN A 6 -4.61 -2.73 10.39
C ASN A 6 -4.99 -1.63 9.40
N ILE A 7 -5.18 -0.40 9.84
CA ILE A 7 -5.16 0.71 8.90
C ILE A 7 -3.69 0.91 8.52
N GLU A 8 -3.31 0.44 7.33
CA GLU A 8 -1.91 0.36 6.92
C GLU A 8 -1.41 1.71 6.38
N VAL A 9 -1.20 2.65 7.31
CA VAL A 9 -0.56 3.95 7.03
C VAL A 9 0.82 3.75 6.38
N PHE A 10 1.47 2.61 6.62
CA PHE A 10 2.74 2.25 6.00
C PHE A 10 2.68 2.22 4.46
N THR A 11 1.70 1.53 3.89
CA THR A 11 1.47 1.47 2.43
C THR A 11 1.19 2.86 1.85
N LEU A 12 0.36 3.65 2.55
CA LEU A 12 0.09 5.04 2.18
C LEU A 12 1.37 5.88 2.11
N MET A 13 2.24 5.79 3.13
CA MET A 13 3.46 6.60 3.20
C MET A 13 4.48 6.19 2.14
N ILE A 14 4.61 4.89 1.85
CA ILE A 14 5.48 4.41 0.76
C ILE A 14 4.95 4.90 -0.59
N PHE A 15 3.64 4.80 -0.83
CA PHE A 15 3.03 5.35 -2.04
C PHE A 15 3.27 6.86 -2.15
N LEU A 16 3.02 7.61 -1.08
CA LEU A 16 3.23 9.05 -1.01
C LEU A 16 4.68 9.43 -1.32
N SER A 17 5.66 8.65 -0.83
CA SER A 17 7.07 8.92 -1.09
C SER A 17 7.39 8.92 -2.59
N GLY A 18 6.86 7.95 -3.34
CA GLY A 18 7.01 7.89 -4.78
C GLY A 18 6.22 8.98 -5.50
N PHE A 19 5.04 9.33 -4.96
CA PHE A 19 4.20 10.40 -5.50
C PHE A 19 4.90 11.77 -5.40
N ILE A 20 5.59 12.05 -4.29
CA ILE A 20 6.28 13.33 -4.08
C ILE A 20 7.63 13.33 -4.83
N MET A 21 8.45 12.30 -4.66
CA MET A 21 9.83 12.28 -5.17
C MET A 21 9.88 11.82 -6.63
N SER A 22 9.83 10.51 -6.90
CA SER A 22 9.56 9.92 -8.21
C SER A 22 9.46 8.39 -8.07
N LYS A 23 9.28 7.67 -9.21
CA LYS A 23 9.24 6.21 -9.24
C LYS A 23 10.48 5.55 -8.64
N LYS A 24 11.68 6.08 -8.94
CA LYS A 24 12.95 5.47 -8.53
C LYS A 24 13.16 5.62 -7.02
N GLU A 25 12.97 6.83 -6.51
CA GLU A 25 13.10 7.13 -5.07
C GLU A 25 12.01 6.39 -4.29
N GLY A 26 10.77 6.35 -4.80
CA GLY A 26 9.70 5.56 -4.21
C GLY A 26 10.02 4.07 -4.13
N ALA A 27 10.63 3.49 -5.18
CA ALA A 27 11.07 2.09 -5.16
C ALA A 27 12.11 1.83 -4.06
N ILE A 28 13.11 2.70 -3.94
CA ILE A 28 14.19 2.58 -2.96
C ILE A 28 13.62 2.73 -1.55
N ILE A 29 12.75 3.72 -1.30
CA ILE A 29 12.10 3.92 -0.01
C ILE A 29 11.25 2.70 0.34
N GLY A 30 10.44 2.21 -0.59
CA GLY A 30 9.66 0.99 -0.40
C GLY A 30 10.53 -0.23 -0.03
N LEU A 31 11.62 -0.45 -0.76
CA LEU A 31 12.57 -1.53 -0.49
C LEU A 31 13.21 -1.43 0.90
N LEU A 32 13.74 -0.26 1.26
CA LEU A 32 14.42 -0.04 2.53
C LEU A 32 13.45 -0.10 3.71
N SER A 33 12.30 0.56 3.60
CA SER A 33 11.24 0.51 4.60
C SER A 33 10.75 -0.91 4.82
N ALA A 34 10.50 -1.67 3.75
CA ALA A 34 10.11 -3.07 3.83
C ALA A 34 11.20 -3.93 4.47
N SER A 35 12.47 -3.73 4.10
CA SER A 35 13.59 -4.47 4.69
C SER A 35 13.65 -4.26 6.19
N ILE A 36 13.49 -3.02 6.66
CA ILE A 36 13.48 -2.71 8.08
C ILE A 36 12.26 -3.35 8.74
N PHE A 37 11.07 -3.14 8.18
CA PHE A 37 9.80 -3.62 8.73
C PHE A 37 9.75 -5.14 8.85
N THR A 38 10.25 -5.86 7.84
CA THR A 38 10.13 -7.32 7.77
C THR A 38 11.29 -8.04 8.45
N PHE A 39 12.48 -7.45 8.52
CA PHE A 39 13.65 -8.08 9.14
C PHE A 39 13.73 -7.79 10.65
N PHE A 40 13.39 -6.56 11.08
CA PHE A 40 13.40 -6.13 12.48
C PHE A 40 12.02 -6.17 13.12
N ASN A 41 11.12 -7.03 12.62
CA ASN A 41 9.82 -7.21 13.21
C ASN A 41 9.98 -7.78 14.65
N PRO A 42 9.36 -7.18 15.68
CA PRO A 42 9.43 -7.68 17.06
C PRO A 42 8.96 -9.13 17.23
N LEU A 43 8.13 -9.62 16.31
CA LEU A 43 7.62 -10.99 16.28
C LEU A 43 8.56 -11.98 15.55
N GLY A 44 9.72 -11.49 15.10
CA GLY A 44 10.67 -12.23 14.29
C GLY A 44 10.56 -11.92 12.80
N PRO A 45 11.62 -12.18 12.02
CA PRO A 45 11.67 -11.84 10.62
C PRO A 45 10.63 -12.62 9.80
N SER A 46 10.11 -12.01 8.74
CA SER A 46 9.21 -12.68 7.81
C SER A 46 9.88 -13.92 7.20
N PRO A 47 9.16 -15.04 7.03
CA PRO A 47 9.68 -16.23 6.35
C PRO A 47 10.10 -15.92 4.90
N PRO A 48 11.08 -16.65 4.31
CA PRO A 48 11.72 -16.24 3.06
C PRO A 48 10.76 -15.95 1.88
N PRO A 49 9.72 -16.77 1.59
CA PRO A 49 8.79 -16.45 0.50
C PRO A 49 8.01 -15.16 0.73
N LEU A 50 7.51 -14.97 1.97
CA LEU A 50 6.77 -13.76 2.36
C LEU A 50 7.69 -12.54 2.38
N PHE A 51 8.91 -12.69 2.89
CA PHE A 51 9.92 -11.63 2.94
C PHE A 51 10.21 -11.07 1.56
N ILE A 52 10.54 -11.92 0.59
CA ILE A 52 10.82 -11.51 -0.79
C ILE A 52 9.61 -10.82 -1.41
N TYR A 53 8.41 -11.39 -1.20
CA TYR A 53 7.17 -10.78 -1.67
C TYR A 53 6.96 -9.37 -1.11
N GLN A 54 7.14 -9.19 0.20
CA GLN A 54 6.95 -7.89 0.85
C GLN A 54 7.92 -6.85 0.30
N LEU A 55 9.20 -7.19 0.12
CA LEU A 55 10.17 -6.28 -0.51
C LEU A 55 9.72 -5.82 -1.90
N ILE A 56 9.27 -6.77 -2.73
CA ILE A 56 8.79 -6.49 -4.09
C ILE A 56 7.52 -5.63 -4.04
N HIS A 57 6.54 -6.02 -3.23
CA HIS A 57 5.26 -5.34 -3.11
C HIS A 57 5.42 -3.88 -2.71
N TYR A 58 6.20 -3.61 -1.65
CA TYR A 58 6.41 -2.25 -1.17
C TYR A 58 7.27 -1.41 -2.12
N SER A 59 8.24 -2.02 -2.81
CA SER A 59 8.95 -1.34 -3.90
C SER A 59 8.01 -0.93 -5.04
N LEU A 60 7.12 -1.83 -5.45
CA LEU A 60 6.10 -1.57 -6.47
C LEU A 60 5.05 -0.54 -6.01
N THR A 61 4.75 -0.51 -4.71
CA THR A 61 3.87 0.50 -4.11
C THR A 61 4.47 1.90 -4.27
N GLY A 62 5.76 2.07 -3.98
CA GLY A 62 6.46 3.33 -4.20
C GLY A 62 6.52 3.72 -5.68
N ILE A 63 6.79 2.75 -6.57
CA ILE A 63 6.74 2.98 -8.02
C ILE A 63 5.35 3.43 -8.46
N SER A 64 4.30 2.81 -7.92
CA SER A 64 2.90 3.14 -8.21
C SER A 64 2.58 4.58 -7.81
N GLY A 65 3.14 5.08 -6.70
CA GLY A 65 3.09 6.49 -6.32
C GLY A 65 3.63 7.42 -7.40
N GLY A 66 4.84 7.14 -7.90
CA GLY A 66 5.46 7.94 -8.95
C GLY A 66 4.75 7.84 -10.30
N LEU A 67 4.17 6.68 -10.62
CA LEU A 67 3.31 6.51 -11.80
C LEU A 67 2.02 7.33 -11.67
N ALA A 68 1.39 7.30 -10.50
CA ALA A 68 0.20 8.08 -10.21
C ALA A 68 0.47 9.59 -10.31
N LYS A 69 1.62 10.07 -9.79
CA LYS A 69 2.06 11.47 -9.97
C LYS A 69 2.07 11.85 -11.45
N ASN A 70 2.77 11.09 -12.28
CA ASN A 70 2.91 11.36 -13.71
C ASN A 70 1.56 11.33 -14.44
N PHE A 71 0.67 10.43 -14.04
CA PHE A 71 -0.68 10.35 -14.57
C PHE A 71 -1.54 11.56 -14.16
N MET A 72 -1.47 11.96 -12.89
CA MET A 72 -2.32 12.98 -12.30
C MET A 72 -1.92 14.40 -12.71
N LEU A 73 -0.62 14.73 -12.76
CA LEU A 73 -0.16 16.09 -13.08
C LEU A 73 -0.63 16.62 -14.44
N ASN A 74 -0.97 15.73 -15.37
CA ASN A 74 -1.47 16.10 -16.70
C ASN A 74 -3.00 16.24 -16.76
N ARG A 75 -3.72 16.11 -15.64
CA ARG A 75 -5.18 16.14 -15.58
C ARG A 75 -5.68 17.49 -15.08
N LYS A 76 -6.66 18.06 -15.81
CA LYS A 76 -7.28 19.36 -15.47
C LYS A 76 -7.88 19.39 -14.05
N PHE A 77 -8.35 18.25 -13.55
CA PHE A 77 -8.96 18.13 -12.23
C PHE A 77 -7.93 17.99 -11.09
N PHE A 78 -6.65 17.80 -11.40
CA PHE A 78 -5.61 17.62 -10.40
C PHE A 78 -4.82 18.91 -10.24
N LYS A 79 -5.13 19.67 -9.19
CA LYS A 79 -4.51 20.95 -8.89
C LYS A 79 -3.97 20.96 -7.46
N PRO A 80 -2.71 20.55 -7.24
CA PRO A 80 -2.19 20.33 -5.89
C PRO A 80 -2.20 21.54 -4.95
N LYS A 81 -2.23 22.76 -5.50
CA LYS A 81 -2.28 24.01 -4.73
C LYS A 81 -3.70 24.41 -4.34
N GLU A 82 -4.70 23.87 -5.03
CA GLU A 82 -6.13 24.08 -4.76
C GLU A 82 -6.68 22.88 -3.98
N ASP A 83 -8.00 22.75 -3.90
CA ASP A 83 -8.67 21.61 -3.29
C ASP A 83 -8.49 20.32 -4.12
N LEU A 84 -7.97 19.25 -3.50
CA LEU A 84 -7.80 17.92 -4.08
C LEU A 84 -8.92 16.95 -3.68
N TYR A 85 -9.86 17.35 -2.81
CA TYR A 85 -11.04 16.54 -2.47
C TYR A 85 -12.12 16.59 -3.55
N VAL A 86 -11.70 16.41 -4.80
CA VAL A 86 -12.58 16.28 -5.96
C VAL A 86 -12.86 14.81 -6.25
N TYR A 87 -14.08 14.52 -6.69
CA TYR A 87 -14.57 13.15 -6.89
C TYR A 87 -13.61 12.27 -7.72
N GLN A 88 -13.07 12.80 -8.81
CA GLN A 88 -12.14 12.06 -9.68
C GLN A 88 -10.86 11.66 -8.94
N VAL A 89 -10.27 12.57 -8.17
CA VAL A 89 -9.03 12.31 -7.41
C VAL A 89 -9.30 11.27 -6.32
N MET A 90 -10.41 11.43 -5.58
CA MET A 90 -10.83 10.49 -4.55
C MET A 90 -11.05 9.08 -5.11
N VAL A 91 -11.78 8.95 -6.22
CA VAL A 91 -12.01 7.65 -6.86
C VAL A 91 -10.71 7.01 -7.33
N ILE A 92 -9.84 7.76 -8.01
CA ILE A 92 -8.57 7.21 -8.52
C ILE A 92 -7.70 6.73 -7.36
N PHE A 93 -7.53 7.54 -6.31
CA PHE A 93 -6.72 7.13 -5.15
C PHE A 93 -7.36 5.97 -4.39
N GLY A 94 -8.67 5.98 -4.19
CA GLY A 94 -9.38 4.85 -3.57
C GLY A 94 -9.21 3.54 -4.34
N VAL A 95 -9.32 3.58 -5.68
CA VAL A 95 -9.10 2.40 -6.54
C VAL A 95 -7.65 1.93 -6.45
N ILE A 96 -6.67 2.83 -6.50
CA ILE A 96 -5.25 2.47 -6.38
C ILE A 96 -4.98 1.83 -5.01
N GLY A 97 -5.43 2.46 -3.92
CA GLY A 97 -5.29 1.93 -2.57
C GLY A 97 -5.92 0.55 -2.44
N GLY A 98 -7.14 0.39 -2.94
CA GLY A 98 -7.84 -0.90 -2.95
C GLY A 98 -7.09 -1.99 -3.73
N ILE A 99 -6.56 -1.69 -4.91
CA ILE A 99 -5.78 -2.66 -5.70
C ILE A 99 -4.51 -3.06 -4.96
N LEU A 100 -3.76 -2.10 -4.42
CA LEU A 100 -2.53 -2.38 -3.67
C LEU A 100 -2.83 -3.26 -2.46
N THR A 101 -3.82 -2.89 -1.64
CA THR A 101 -4.21 -3.66 -0.46
C THR A 101 -4.74 -5.04 -0.80
N PHE A 102 -5.58 -5.16 -1.83
CA PHE A 102 -6.10 -6.45 -2.27
C PHE A 102 -4.98 -7.40 -2.73
N LEU A 103 -4.03 -6.89 -3.51
CA LEU A 103 -2.85 -7.65 -3.93
C LEU A 103 -1.99 -8.06 -2.74
N PHE A 104 -1.84 -7.17 -1.75
CA PHE A 104 -1.15 -7.49 -0.51
C PHE A 104 -1.83 -8.62 0.24
N ASP A 105 -3.13 -8.53 0.49
CA ASP A 105 -3.89 -9.50 1.29
C ASP A 105 -3.85 -10.91 0.67
N ILE A 106 -4.08 -11.02 -0.63
CA ILE A 106 -4.09 -12.32 -1.31
C ILE A 106 -2.68 -12.93 -1.33
N LEU A 107 -1.69 -12.17 -1.78
CA LEU A 107 -0.36 -12.73 -2.03
C LEU A 107 0.41 -12.92 -0.72
N SER A 108 0.24 -12.07 0.29
CA SER A 108 0.82 -12.29 1.62
C SER A 108 0.25 -13.54 2.28
N THR A 109 -1.05 -13.80 2.13
CA THR A 109 -1.67 -15.06 2.60
C THR A 109 -1.10 -16.27 1.87
N LEU A 110 -0.94 -16.17 0.54
CA LEU A 110 -0.37 -17.23 -0.27
C LEU A 110 1.09 -17.54 0.12
N PHE A 111 1.97 -16.54 0.07
CA PHE A 111 3.40 -16.72 0.34
C PHE A 111 3.69 -16.99 1.81
N GLY A 112 2.90 -16.43 2.73
CA GLY A 112 2.95 -16.79 4.14
C GLY A 112 2.52 -18.24 4.38
N GLY A 113 1.46 -18.69 3.70
CA GLY A 113 0.94 -20.05 3.80
C GLY A 113 1.91 -21.12 3.31
N PHE A 114 2.77 -20.81 2.34
CA PHE A 114 3.81 -21.73 1.82
C PHE A 114 4.81 -22.23 2.87
N THR A 115 4.88 -21.56 4.02
CA THR A 115 5.70 -22.02 5.16
C THR A 115 5.10 -23.22 5.88
N VAL A 116 3.79 -23.43 5.72
CA VAL A 116 3.03 -24.52 6.33
C VAL A 116 2.63 -25.55 5.28
N SER A 117 2.09 -25.10 4.15
CA SER A 117 1.66 -25.97 3.04
C SER A 117 1.61 -25.21 1.73
N THR A 118 1.99 -25.89 0.64
CA THR A 118 1.87 -25.39 -0.73
C THR A 118 0.54 -25.80 -1.39
N SER A 119 -0.34 -26.51 -0.67
CA SER A 119 -1.64 -26.93 -1.19
C SER A 119 -2.58 -25.74 -1.40
N ILE A 120 -3.30 -25.75 -2.53
CA ILE A 120 -4.33 -24.77 -2.82
C ILE A 120 -5.48 -24.82 -1.82
N ASP A 121 -5.82 -26.00 -1.30
CA ASP A 121 -6.89 -26.17 -0.32
C ASP A 121 -6.54 -25.47 0.99
N TYR A 122 -5.27 -25.54 1.40
CA TYR A 122 -4.77 -24.85 2.58
C TYR A 122 -4.83 -23.33 2.41
N PHE A 123 -4.46 -22.83 1.24
CA PHE A 123 -4.59 -21.41 0.91
C PHE A 123 -6.05 -20.94 0.98
N ILE A 124 -6.97 -21.65 0.33
CA ILE A 124 -8.39 -21.31 0.31
C ILE A 124 -8.95 -21.30 1.74
N ALA A 125 -8.68 -22.33 2.54
CA ALA A 125 -9.13 -22.41 3.92
C ALA A 125 -8.57 -21.26 4.78
N SER A 126 -7.29 -20.96 4.64
CA SER A 126 -6.62 -19.88 5.38
C SER A 126 -7.19 -18.50 5.00
N TYR A 127 -7.40 -18.26 3.71
CA TYR A 127 -7.96 -17.00 3.21
C TYR A 127 -9.41 -16.80 3.65
N LEU A 128 -10.24 -17.84 3.56
CA LEU A 128 -11.64 -17.79 4.02
C LEU A 128 -11.73 -17.54 5.53
N PHE A 129 -10.83 -18.13 6.33
CA PHE A 129 -10.78 -17.85 7.76
C PHE A 129 -10.42 -16.38 8.07
N GLY A 130 -9.60 -15.77 7.22
CA GLY A 130 -9.20 -14.36 7.32
C GLY A 130 -10.15 -13.34 6.67
N ILE A 131 -11.22 -13.77 5.98
CA ILE A 131 -11.95 -12.92 5.03
C ILE A 131 -12.55 -11.65 5.64
N VAL A 132 -13.04 -11.74 6.88
CA VAL A 132 -13.60 -10.59 7.60
C VAL A 132 -12.50 -9.57 7.89
N PHE A 133 -11.33 -10.04 8.34
CA PHE A 133 -10.19 -9.18 8.63
C PHE A 133 -9.66 -8.53 7.35
N THR A 134 -9.47 -9.29 6.26
CA THR A 134 -9.02 -8.75 4.98
C THR A 134 -10.03 -7.78 4.37
N THR A 135 -11.33 -8.00 4.58
CA THR A 135 -12.36 -7.07 4.10
C THR A 135 -12.32 -5.74 4.86
N VAL A 136 -12.20 -5.78 6.19
CA VAL A 136 -12.03 -4.57 7.00
C VAL A 136 -10.71 -3.86 6.64
N HIS A 137 -9.64 -4.62 6.42
CA HIS A 137 -8.34 -4.12 5.96
C HIS A 137 -8.45 -3.39 4.62
N LEU A 138 -9.09 -4.00 3.64
CA LEU A 138 -9.30 -3.46 2.30
C LEU A 138 -10.11 -2.17 2.33
N ILE A 139 -11.28 -2.20 2.99
CA ILE A 139 -12.14 -1.01 3.11
C ILE A 139 -11.41 0.11 3.85
N GLY A 140 -10.74 -0.22 4.96
CA GLY A 140 -9.97 0.76 5.74
C GLY A 140 -8.91 1.46 4.91
N ASN A 141 -8.12 0.71 4.14
CA ASN A 141 -7.08 1.28 3.28
C ASN A 141 -7.64 2.09 2.11
N ILE A 142 -8.75 1.65 1.49
CA ILE A 142 -9.46 2.45 0.47
C ILE A 142 -9.85 3.82 1.05
N LEU A 143 -10.46 3.83 2.24
CA LEU A 143 -10.87 5.08 2.90
C LEU A 143 -9.66 5.95 3.26
N VAL A 144 -8.55 5.36 3.68
CA VAL A 144 -7.32 6.10 3.96
C VAL A 144 -6.75 6.75 2.69
N PHE A 145 -6.74 6.05 1.57
CA PHE A 145 -6.31 6.63 0.29
C PHE A 145 -7.27 7.73 -0.19
N ILE A 146 -8.57 7.61 0.09
CA ILE A 146 -9.57 8.63 -0.28
C ILE A 146 -9.41 9.89 0.59
N PHE A 147 -9.27 9.73 1.90
CA PHE A 147 -9.37 10.85 2.84
C PHE A 147 -8.03 11.42 3.30
N LEU A 148 -6.98 10.62 3.45
CA LEU A 148 -5.69 11.11 3.93
C LEU A 148 -4.75 11.51 2.78
N LEU A 149 -4.70 10.73 1.71
CA LEU A 149 -3.72 10.95 0.63
C LEU A 149 -3.84 12.33 -0.05
N PRO A 150 -5.03 12.83 -0.45
CA PRO A 150 -5.16 14.15 -1.06
C PRO A 150 -4.64 15.25 -0.14
N GLY A 151 -5.03 15.21 1.14
CA GLY A 151 -4.61 16.20 2.14
C GLY A 151 -3.10 16.21 2.36
N LEU A 152 -2.48 15.03 2.47
CA LEU A 152 -1.02 14.91 2.63
C LEU A 152 -0.27 15.47 1.41
N ILE A 153 -0.74 15.17 0.19
CA ILE A 153 -0.14 15.70 -1.05
C ILE A 153 -0.22 17.22 -1.07
N GLN A 154 -1.38 17.81 -0.76
CA GLN A 154 -1.55 19.26 -0.72
C GLN A 154 -0.60 19.92 0.28
N ILE A 155 -0.52 19.36 1.50
CA ILE A 155 0.34 19.91 2.56
C ILE A 155 1.80 19.90 2.10
N ILE A 156 2.29 18.75 1.62
CA ILE A 156 3.69 18.61 1.22
C ILE A 156 4.01 19.50 0.02
N MET A 157 3.15 19.53 -1.00
CA MET A 157 3.39 20.36 -2.19
C MET A 157 3.32 21.86 -1.90
N LYS A 158 2.63 22.30 -0.84
CA LYS A 158 2.66 23.69 -0.38
C LYS A 158 3.91 24.04 0.44
N LEU A 159 4.60 23.05 1.00
CA LEU A 159 5.80 23.26 1.83
C LEU A 159 7.11 23.22 1.02
N VAL A 160 7.12 22.54 -0.12
CA VAL A 160 8.31 22.35 -0.97
C VAL A 160 8.48 23.45 -2.02
N ASP A 161 7.43 24.26 -2.24
CA ASP A 161 7.46 25.47 -3.06
C ASP A 161 7.76 26.73 -2.22
#